data_AF-A0A074S8L0-F1
#
_entry.id   AF-A0A074S8L0-F1
#
_cell.length_a   1.000
_cell.length_b   1.000
_cell.length_c   1.000
_cell.angle_alpha   90.00
_cell.angle_beta   90.00
_cell.angle_gamma   90.00
#
_symmetry.space_group_name_H-M   'P 1'
#
loop_
_entity.id
_entity.type
_entity.pdbx_description
1 polymer ?
#
loop_
_entity_poly.entity_id
_entity_poly.type
_entity_poly.pdbx_seq_one_letter_code
_entity_poly.pdbx_strand_id
1 'polypeptide(L)'
;MFAFSTLIVAASLAATVAADHGHDLSVRSHHHVGRSNLQKRFSGTATYYAVGLGACGQNNVPSDFIVALNTAQYGGGYPGPNCFKPITICAKGKCVGATIMDQCPTCGYGSLDLSEGLFKQFADTGDGVFQMTWSRYYIPRS
;
A
#
# COMPACT_ATOMS: atom_id res chain seq x y z
N MET A 1 70.56 14.59 19.50
CA MET A 1 70.70 15.62 20.55
C MET A 1 70.72 16.95 19.83
N PHE A 2 69.76 17.87 19.97
CA PHE A 2 69.43 18.65 21.17
C PHE A 2 67.92 18.95 21.28
N ALA A 3 67.46 19.09 22.52
CA ALA A 3 66.08 19.34 22.97
C ALA A 3 65.79 20.86 23.14
N PHE A 4 64.65 21.17 23.79
CA PHE A 4 64.11 22.44 24.36
C PHE A 4 62.80 22.86 23.65
N SER A 5 61.57 22.63 24.18
CA SER A 5 60.88 23.25 25.35
C SER A 5 61.00 24.78 25.36
N THR A 6 59.99 25.66 25.48
CA THR A 6 58.57 25.63 25.93
C THR A 6 57.99 27.05 25.77
N LEU A 7 56.65 27.17 25.65
CA LEU A 7 55.72 28.22 26.17
C LEU A 7 56.00 29.72 25.82
N ILE A 8 55.01 30.57 25.50
CA ILE A 8 54.13 31.29 26.46
C ILE A 8 53.16 32.24 25.69
N VAL A 9 51.86 32.14 26.02
CA VAL A 9 50.85 33.20 26.38
C VAL A 9 50.64 34.44 25.49
N ALA A 10 49.37 34.71 25.13
CA ALA A 10 48.61 35.88 25.63
C ALA A 10 47.18 35.98 25.05
N ALA A 11 46.20 36.03 25.95
CA ALA A 11 44.85 36.57 25.75
C ALA A 11 44.94 38.12 25.63
N SER A 12 44.09 38.86 24.91
CA SER A 12 42.69 39.22 25.23
C SER A 12 42.26 40.39 24.31
N LEU A 13 40.96 40.74 24.31
CA LEU A 13 40.29 42.07 24.12
C LEU A 13 39.03 41.89 23.22
N ALA A 14 37.84 41.66 23.79
CA ALA A 14 36.83 42.65 24.25
C ALA A 14 36.17 43.47 23.11
N ALA A 15 34.93 43.14 22.68
CA ALA A 15 33.63 43.78 23.05
C ALA A 15 33.25 44.92 22.04
N THR A 16 32.03 45.17 21.54
CA THR A 16 30.66 45.16 22.09
C THR A 16 29.56 45.32 20.99
N VAL A 17 28.31 44.97 21.37
CA VAL A 17 26.93 45.42 21.01
C VAL A 17 26.42 45.60 19.56
N ALA A 18 25.30 44.90 19.27
CA ALA A 18 24.00 45.54 18.98
C ALA A 18 22.84 44.55 19.28
N ALA A 19 21.79 45.01 19.97
CA ALA A 19 20.54 44.30 20.17
C ALA A 19 19.56 44.69 19.05
N ASP A 20 18.80 43.74 18.49
CA ASP A 20 17.52 44.07 17.85
C ASP A 20 16.56 42.86 17.84
N HIS A 21 15.28 43.21 17.79
CA HIS A 21 14.07 42.47 18.10
C HIS A 21 13.80 41.18 17.31
N GLY A 22 13.09 40.25 17.96
CA GLY A 22 11.94 39.64 17.31
C GLY A 22 11.85 38.11 17.31
N HIS A 23 10.72 37.67 17.88
CA HIS A 23 9.96 36.47 17.53
C HIS A 23 10.47 35.12 18.03
N ASP A 24 9.87 34.73 19.17
CA ASP A 24 9.49 33.36 19.50
C ASP A 24 9.13 32.55 18.25
N LEU A 25 9.97 31.58 17.92
CA LEU A 25 9.68 30.54 16.95
C LEU A 25 9.72 29.19 17.67
N SER A 26 8.58 28.89 18.28
CA SER A 26 7.87 27.63 18.11
C SER A 26 8.77 26.41 18.24
N VAL A 27 8.73 25.83 19.43
CA VAL A 27 8.77 24.37 19.61
C VAL A 27 7.92 23.77 18.50
N ARG A 28 8.54 23.24 17.45
CA ARG A 28 7.91 22.33 16.51
C ARG A 28 7.62 21.04 17.27
N SER A 29 6.58 21.12 18.10
CA SER A 29 5.78 19.97 18.48
C SER A 29 5.31 19.38 17.18
N HIS A 30 6.05 18.39 16.68
CA HIS A 30 5.52 17.42 15.75
C HIS A 30 4.38 16.74 16.49
N HIS A 31 3.22 17.37 16.40
CA HIS A 31 1.95 16.79 16.69
C HIS A 31 1.90 15.52 15.83
N HIS A 32 2.21 14.37 16.45
CA HIS A 32 1.69 13.09 16.02
C HIS A 32 0.17 13.15 16.19
N VAL A 33 -0.50 13.97 15.37
CA VAL A 33 -1.83 13.62 14.92
C VAL A 33 -1.61 12.28 14.25
N GLY A 34 -2.10 11.22 14.90
CA GLY A 34 -1.87 9.85 14.47
C GLY A 34 -2.03 9.78 12.96
N ARG A 35 -1.00 9.26 12.27
CA ARG A 35 -1.11 8.94 10.84
C ARG A 35 -2.30 8.00 10.75
N SER A 36 -3.47 8.55 10.43
CA SER A 36 -4.59 7.75 9.97
C SER A 36 -4.00 6.95 8.83
N ASN A 37 -4.07 5.63 8.93
CA ASN A 37 -3.51 4.72 7.96
C ASN A 37 -4.37 4.88 6.70
N LEU A 38 -4.15 5.96 5.94
CA LEU A 38 -4.90 6.36 4.76
C LEU A 38 -4.60 5.35 3.66
N GLN A 39 -5.38 4.27 3.66
CA GLN A 39 -5.25 3.22 2.66
C GLN A 39 -5.98 3.61 1.40
N LYS A 40 -5.31 3.41 0.26
CA LYS A 40 -5.95 3.52 -1.04
C LYS A 40 -7.04 2.45 -1.13
N ARG A 41 -8.29 2.90 -1.19
CA ARG A 41 -9.46 2.06 -1.42
C ARG A 41 -9.89 2.19 -2.87
N PHE A 42 -10.39 1.09 -3.40
CA PHE A 42 -10.98 1.02 -4.73
C PHE A 42 -12.42 0.55 -4.60
N SER A 43 -13.24 0.93 -5.57
CA SER A 43 -14.63 0.51 -5.71
C SER A 43 -14.84 0.08 -7.15
N GLY A 44 -15.67 -0.93 -7.35
CA GLY A 44 -15.96 -1.46 -8.68
C GLY A 44 -16.87 -2.67 -8.59
N THR A 45 -16.99 -3.38 -9.72
CA THR A 45 -17.71 -4.64 -9.79
C THR A 45 -16.78 -5.83 -9.59
N ALA A 46 -17.33 -6.92 -9.07
CA ALA A 46 -16.72 -8.23 -9.10
C ALA A 46 -17.52 -9.16 -10.01
N THR A 47 -16.83 -9.81 -10.94
CA THR A 47 -17.30 -10.97 -11.72
C THR A 47 -16.53 -12.21 -11.29
N TYR A 48 -16.70 -13.34 -11.99
CA TYR A 48 -15.87 -14.51 -11.80
C TYR A 48 -15.43 -15.14 -13.13
N TYR A 49 -14.34 -15.90 -13.07
CA TYR A 49 -13.78 -16.60 -14.21
C TYR A 49 -13.32 -18.03 -13.89
N ALA A 50 -13.15 -18.83 -14.93
CA ALA A 50 -12.52 -20.13 -14.85
C ALA A 50 -11.00 -19.97 -14.74
N VAL A 51 -10.44 -20.30 -13.58
CA VAL A 51 -9.02 -20.11 -13.29
C VAL A 51 -8.13 -21.16 -13.97
N GLY A 52 -6.84 -20.85 -14.07
CA GLY A 52 -5.80 -21.71 -14.64
C GLY A 52 -4.41 -21.08 -14.45
N LEU A 53 -3.57 -21.12 -15.48
CA LEU A 53 -2.30 -20.38 -15.50
C LEU A 53 -2.60 -18.87 -15.56
N GLY A 54 -2.38 -18.17 -14.45
CA GLY A 54 -2.60 -16.72 -14.38
C GLY A 54 -1.43 -15.92 -14.93
N ALA A 55 -1.66 -14.65 -15.25
CA ALA A 55 -0.64 -13.70 -15.71
C ALA A 55 0.52 -13.52 -14.73
N CYS A 56 0.35 -13.87 -13.45
CA CYS A 56 1.46 -13.89 -12.48
C CYS A 56 2.38 -15.11 -12.62
N GLY A 57 2.13 -16.01 -13.57
CA GLY A 57 3.00 -17.14 -13.89
C GLY A 57 2.82 -18.36 -12.97
N GLN A 58 1.67 -18.49 -12.31
CA GLN A 58 1.33 -19.63 -11.44
C GLN A 58 -0.03 -20.22 -11.82
N ASN A 59 -0.16 -21.54 -11.68
CA ASN A 59 -1.44 -22.23 -11.84
C ASN A 59 -2.27 -22.08 -10.56
N ASN A 60 -3.56 -21.79 -10.72
CA ASN A 60 -4.54 -21.71 -9.65
C ASN A 60 -5.69 -22.68 -9.92
N VAL A 61 -6.41 -23.06 -8.86
CA VAL A 61 -7.60 -23.91 -8.92
C VAL A 61 -8.84 -23.16 -8.44
N PRO A 62 -10.06 -23.55 -8.83
CA PRO A 62 -11.27 -22.76 -8.56
C PRO A 62 -11.54 -22.47 -7.08
N SER A 63 -11.00 -23.29 -6.16
CA SER A 63 -11.11 -23.10 -4.72
C SER A 63 -10.17 -22.05 -4.13
N ASP A 64 -9.15 -21.61 -4.86
CA ASP A 64 -8.17 -20.63 -4.38
C ASP A 64 -8.83 -19.26 -4.21
N PHE A 65 -8.39 -18.46 -3.23
CA PHE A 65 -8.91 -17.10 -3.04
C PHE A 65 -8.02 -16.10 -3.77
N ILE A 66 -8.26 -15.99 -5.08
CA ILE A 66 -7.43 -15.20 -5.99
C ILE A 66 -8.27 -14.28 -6.86
N VAL A 67 -7.62 -13.24 -7.39
CA VAL A 67 -8.25 -12.26 -8.28
C VAL A 67 -7.39 -11.92 -9.49
N ALA A 68 -8.07 -11.52 -10.57
CA ALA A 68 -7.50 -10.85 -11.71
C ALA A 68 -7.69 -9.32 -11.59
N LEU A 69 -6.62 -8.54 -11.80
CA LEU A 69 -6.69 -7.08 -11.86
C LEU A 69 -6.88 -6.59 -13.29
N ASN A 70 -7.60 -5.48 -13.49
CA ASN A 70 -7.54 -4.78 -14.79
C ASN A 70 -6.11 -4.37 -15.15
N THR A 71 -5.84 -4.23 -16.46
CA THR A 71 -4.51 -3.92 -17.01
C THR A 71 -3.82 -2.73 -16.33
N ALA A 72 -4.54 -1.63 -16.10
CA ALA A 72 -3.97 -0.41 -15.52
C ALA A 72 -3.51 -0.62 -14.07
N GLN A 73 -4.23 -1.45 -13.30
CA GLN A 73 -3.87 -1.77 -11.92
C GLN A 73 -2.96 -3.00 -11.80
N TYR A 74 -2.96 -3.92 -12.75
CA TYR A 74 -1.99 -5.01 -12.84
C TYR A 74 -0.57 -4.43 -13.01
N GLY A 75 -0.41 -3.50 -13.96
CA GLY A 75 0.86 -2.83 -14.28
C GLY A 75 1.67 -3.55 -15.37
N GLY A 76 2.70 -2.92 -15.91
CA GLY A 76 3.56 -3.53 -16.92
C GLY A 76 4.67 -4.44 -16.33
N GLY A 77 5.25 -5.30 -17.16
CA GLY A 77 6.33 -6.22 -16.77
C GLY A 77 5.86 -7.65 -16.51
N TYR A 78 6.79 -8.56 -16.20
CA TYR A 78 6.50 -9.95 -15.91
C TYR A 78 7.34 -10.51 -14.73
N PRO A 79 6.69 -11.04 -13.67
CA PRO A 79 5.28 -10.85 -13.37
C PRO A 79 4.98 -9.36 -13.13
N GLY A 80 3.73 -8.94 -13.32
CA GLY A 80 3.31 -7.56 -13.06
C GLY A 80 3.62 -7.14 -11.62
N PRO A 81 3.85 -5.83 -11.36
CA PRO A 81 4.34 -5.33 -10.07
C PRO A 81 3.36 -5.54 -8.91
N ASN A 82 2.12 -5.93 -9.19
CA ASN A 82 1.09 -6.21 -8.17
C ASN A 82 0.78 -7.69 -7.99
N CYS A 83 1.45 -8.59 -8.71
CA CYS A 83 1.35 -10.02 -8.47
C CYS A 83 1.72 -10.38 -7.03
N PHE A 84 1.05 -11.42 -6.52
CA PHE A 84 1.23 -12.00 -5.18
C PHE A 84 0.91 -11.06 -4.01
N LYS A 85 0.43 -9.85 -4.28
CA LYS A 85 0.05 -8.93 -3.21
C LYS A 85 -1.30 -9.34 -2.63
N PRO A 86 -1.43 -9.37 -1.30
CA PRO A 86 -2.72 -9.59 -0.66
C PRO A 86 -3.61 -8.36 -0.80
N ILE A 87 -4.91 -8.61 -0.89
CA ILE A 87 -5.96 -7.60 -0.82
C ILE A 87 -7.08 -8.06 0.11
N THR A 88 -7.86 -7.11 0.61
CA THR A 88 -9.12 -7.37 1.31
C THR A 88 -10.27 -6.84 0.47
N ILE A 89 -11.23 -7.70 0.16
CA ILE A 89 -12.45 -7.40 -0.59
C ILE A 89 -13.60 -7.32 0.39
N CYS A 90 -14.40 -6.26 0.35
CA CYS A 90 -15.58 -6.08 1.18
C CYS A 90 -16.83 -5.86 0.32
N ALA A 91 -17.86 -6.67 0.57
CA ALA A 91 -19.18 -6.57 -0.04
C ALA A 91 -20.22 -7.24 0.86
N LYS A 92 -21.48 -6.81 0.77
CA LYS A 92 -22.62 -7.39 1.51
C LYS A 92 -22.34 -7.59 3.02
N GLY A 93 -21.73 -6.60 3.66
CA GLY A 93 -21.47 -6.60 5.11
C GLY A 93 -20.32 -7.48 5.59
N LYS A 94 -19.53 -8.10 4.70
CA LYS A 94 -18.37 -8.92 5.08
C LYS A 94 -17.15 -8.62 4.23
N CYS A 95 -15.99 -9.05 4.74
CA CYS A 95 -14.71 -8.90 4.07
C CYS A 95 -13.94 -10.22 3.99
N VAL A 96 -13.31 -10.49 2.85
CA VAL A 96 -12.52 -11.69 2.58
C VAL A 96 -11.17 -11.30 1.99
N GLY A 97 -10.10 -11.94 2.47
CA GLY A 97 -8.75 -11.77 1.92
C GLY A 97 -8.56 -12.58 0.65
N ALA A 98 -7.81 -12.03 -0.31
CA ALA A 98 -7.46 -12.69 -1.57
C ALA A 98 -6.08 -12.28 -2.05
N THR A 99 -5.52 -13.01 -3.00
CA THR A 99 -4.23 -12.72 -3.62
C THR A 99 -4.38 -12.35 -5.09
N ILE A 100 -3.66 -11.32 -5.54
CA ILE A 100 -3.61 -10.96 -6.96
C ILE A 100 -2.76 -12.00 -7.71
N MET A 101 -3.38 -12.77 -8.60
CA MET A 101 -2.72 -13.86 -9.33
C MET A 101 -2.86 -13.75 -10.85
N ASP A 102 -3.64 -12.79 -11.34
CA ASP A 102 -3.96 -12.71 -12.77
C ASP A 102 -4.25 -11.28 -13.25
N GLN A 103 -4.42 -11.14 -14.56
CA GLN A 103 -4.80 -9.92 -15.25
C GLN A 103 -6.10 -10.14 -16.03
N CYS A 104 -7.05 -9.23 -15.89
CA CYS A 104 -8.29 -9.17 -16.64
C CYS A 104 -8.25 -7.96 -17.59
N PRO A 105 -7.91 -8.13 -18.88
CA PRO A 105 -7.72 -6.99 -19.79
C PRO A 105 -8.98 -6.17 -20.06
N THR A 106 -10.15 -6.77 -19.87
CA THR A 106 -11.47 -6.18 -20.13
C THR A 106 -12.12 -5.56 -18.90
N CYS A 107 -11.57 -5.79 -17.70
CA CYS A 107 -12.13 -5.27 -16.46
C CYS A 107 -11.95 -3.74 -16.37
N GLY A 108 -12.97 -3.05 -15.87
CA GLY A 108 -12.90 -1.62 -15.56
C GLY A 108 -11.93 -1.32 -14.40
N TYR A 109 -11.48 -0.07 -14.31
CA TYR A 109 -10.67 0.36 -13.16
C TYR A 109 -11.43 0.15 -11.84
N GLY A 110 -10.76 -0.42 -10.83
CA GLY A 110 -11.34 -0.78 -9.55
C GLY A 110 -12.13 -2.10 -9.55
N SER A 111 -12.47 -2.65 -10.71
CA SER A 111 -13.18 -3.92 -10.83
C SER A 111 -12.21 -5.10 -10.78
N LEU A 112 -12.70 -6.24 -10.26
CA LEU A 112 -11.96 -7.49 -10.11
C LEU A 112 -12.68 -8.63 -10.81
N ASP A 113 -11.92 -9.59 -11.35
CA ASP A 113 -12.47 -10.90 -11.74
C ASP A 113 -12.01 -11.93 -10.71
N LEU A 114 -12.95 -12.57 -10.03
CA LEU A 114 -12.65 -13.44 -8.88
C LEU A 114 -12.57 -14.91 -9.33
N SER A 115 -11.80 -15.73 -8.62
CA SER A 115 -12.01 -17.17 -8.69
C SER A 115 -13.43 -17.56 -8.26
N GLU A 116 -13.97 -18.64 -8.80
CA GLU A 116 -15.34 -19.08 -8.50
C GLU A 116 -15.57 -19.33 -6.99
N GLY A 117 -14.61 -19.96 -6.30
CA GLY A 117 -14.67 -20.20 -4.86
C GLY A 117 -14.69 -18.94 -4.01
N LEU A 118 -13.98 -17.89 -4.45
CA LEU A 118 -13.99 -16.58 -3.81
C LEU A 118 -15.27 -15.81 -4.11
N PHE A 119 -15.76 -15.86 -5.36
CA PHE A 119 -17.03 -15.22 -5.75
C PHE A 119 -18.20 -15.77 -4.92
N LYS A 120 -18.24 -17.10 -4.75
CA LYS A 120 -19.21 -17.82 -3.90
C LYS A 120 -19.16 -17.44 -2.43
N GLN A 121 -18.08 -16.79 -1.97
CA GLN A 121 -18.10 -16.18 -0.65
C GLN A 121 -19.10 -15.04 -0.60
N PHE A 122 -19.35 -14.29 -1.67
CA PHE A 122 -20.20 -13.09 -1.64
C PHE A 122 -21.54 -13.24 -2.36
N ALA A 123 -21.62 -14.06 -3.40
CA ALA A 123 -22.79 -14.18 -4.26
C ALA A 123 -22.89 -15.56 -4.91
N ASP A 124 -24.09 -15.98 -5.28
CA ASP A 124 -24.26 -17.16 -6.13
C ASP A 124 -23.80 -16.83 -7.54
N THR A 125 -23.16 -17.78 -8.24
CA THR A 125 -22.64 -17.54 -9.60
C THR A 125 -23.74 -17.14 -10.60
N GLY A 126 -25.00 -17.48 -10.32
CA GLY A 126 -26.16 -17.01 -11.09
C GLY A 126 -26.39 -15.49 -11.04
N ASP A 127 -25.89 -14.78 -10.02
CA ASP A 127 -25.92 -13.31 -9.96
C ASP A 127 -25.00 -12.69 -11.03
N GLY A 128 -23.93 -13.40 -11.42
CA GLY A 128 -22.94 -13.00 -12.43
C GLY A 128 -22.01 -11.86 -12.00
N VAL A 129 -22.51 -10.86 -11.27
CA VAL A 129 -21.77 -9.66 -10.89
C VAL A 129 -22.30 -9.05 -9.58
N PHE A 130 -21.43 -8.44 -8.77
CA PHE A 130 -21.84 -7.63 -7.62
C PHE A 130 -20.94 -6.40 -7.39
N GLN A 131 -21.45 -5.41 -6.67
CA GLN A 131 -20.69 -4.22 -6.28
C GLN A 131 -19.83 -4.48 -5.04
N MET A 132 -18.60 -3.98 -5.04
CA MET A 132 -17.63 -4.22 -3.97
C MET A 132 -16.64 -3.07 -3.79
N THR A 133 -15.94 -3.13 -2.66
CA THR A 133 -14.78 -2.29 -2.39
C THR A 133 -13.59 -3.17 -2.03
N TRP A 134 -12.37 -2.69 -2.26
CA TRP A 134 -11.17 -3.40 -1.84
C TRP A 134 -9.99 -2.49 -1.54
N SER A 135 -9.03 -3.03 -0.79
CA SER A 135 -7.78 -2.34 -0.46
C SER A 135 -6.62 -3.33 -0.36
N ARG A 136 -5.38 -2.83 -0.43
CA ARG A 136 -4.14 -3.65 -0.38
C ARG A 136 -3.70 -4.09 1.03
N TYR A 137 -4.50 -3.81 2.06
CA TYR A 137 -4.16 -4.20 3.43
C TYR A 137 -4.91 -5.47 3.81
N TYR A 138 -4.20 -6.45 4.37
CA TYR A 138 -4.81 -7.58 5.08
C TYR A 138 -5.34 -7.07 6.41
N ILE A 139 -6.67 -6.98 6.57
CA ILE A 139 -7.25 -6.73 7.89
C ILE A 139 -7.14 -8.04 8.66
N PRO A 140 -6.28 -8.17 9.70
CA PRO A 140 -6.32 -9.35 10.55
C PRO A 140 -7.71 -9.44 11.17
N ARG A 141 -8.40 -10.55 10.94
CA ARG A 141 -9.65 -10.86 11.65
C ARG A 141 -9.31 -10.90 13.15
N SER A 142 -9.98 -10.07 13.94
CA SER A 142 -9.97 -10.12 15.41
C SER A 142 -10.57 -11.42 15.91
#